data_AF-A0A7H4LW65-F1
#
_entry.id   AF-A0A7H4LW65-F1
#
_cell.length_a   1.000
_cell.length_b   1.000
_cell.length_c   1.000
_cell.angle_alpha   90.00
_cell.angle_beta   90.00
_cell.angle_gamma   90.00
#
_symmetry.space_group_name_H-M   'P 1'
#
loop_
_entity.id
_entity.type
_entity.pdbx_description
1 polymer ?
#
loop_
_entity_poly.entity_id
_entity_poly.type
_entity_poly.pdbx_seq_one_letter_code
_entity_poly.pdbx_strand_id
1 'polypeptide(L)'
;MRRYDPVIDELLEVTDLVMLDLKQMNDEIHQNLVGVSNHRTLEFARYLSNKNINVWIRYVVVPGWSDDDDSAHRLGEFTRDMGNVEKIELLPYHELGKHKWVCHGRRVQAGRRPSAQERDHGTREGHSGTVRS
;
A
#
# COMPACT_ATOMS: atom_id res chain seq x y z
N MET A 1 3.36 -2.24 -21.10
CA MET A 1 3.11 -3.52 -20.38
C MET A 1 4.45 -4.02 -19.86
N ARG A 2 4.63 -4.08 -18.53
CA ARG A 2 5.87 -4.60 -17.94
C ARG A 2 5.95 -6.11 -18.25
N ARG A 3 7.10 -6.56 -18.75
CA ARG A 3 7.38 -8.00 -18.83
C ARG A 3 7.83 -8.48 -17.46
N TYR A 4 7.23 -9.57 -16.98
CA TYR A 4 7.79 -10.32 -15.87
C TYR A 4 8.99 -11.10 -16.38
N ASP A 5 10.07 -11.06 -15.61
CA ASP A 5 11.31 -11.78 -15.90
C ASP A 5 11.08 -13.28 -15.64
N PRO A 6 11.73 -14.20 -16.38
CA PRO A 6 11.63 -15.64 -16.13
C PRO A 6 11.83 -16.04 -14.67
N VAL A 7 12.68 -15.32 -13.92
CA VAL A 7 12.90 -15.58 -12.49
C VAL A 7 11.63 -15.45 -11.64
N ILE A 8 10.66 -14.61 -12.06
CA ILE A 8 9.38 -14.47 -11.36
C ILE A 8 8.52 -15.71 -11.59
N ASP A 9 8.55 -16.29 -12.78
CA ASP A 9 7.81 -17.50 -13.08
C ASP A 9 8.39 -18.69 -12.32
N GLU A 10 9.71 -18.85 -12.31
CA GLU A 10 10.41 -19.87 -11.52
C GLU A 10 10.07 -19.78 -10.03
N LEU A 11 10.00 -18.56 -9.48
CA LEU A 11 9.57 -18.35 -8.10
C LEU A 11 8.11 -18.77 -7.87
N LEU A 12 7.19 -18.41 -8.78
CA LEU A 12 5.78 -18.75 -8.64
C LEU A 12 5.52 -20.26 -8.79
N GLU A 13 6.33 -20.98 -9.56
CA GLU A 13 6.24 -22.44 -9.70
C GLU A 13 6.54 -23.18 -8.40
N VAL A 14 7.35 -22.60 -7.51
CA VAL A 14 7.70 -23.17 -6.20
C VAL A 14 7.00 -22.47 -5.04
N THR A 15 5.96 -21.67 -5.31
CA THR A 15 5.19 -20.93 -4.30
C THR A 15 3.75 -21.42 -4.26
N ASP A 16 3.37 -22.12 -3.18
CA ASP A 16 2.02 -22.65 -3.03
C ASP A 16 0.94 -21.59 -2.80
N LEU A 17 1.31 -20.46 -2.16
CA LEU A 17 0.40 -19.38 -1.79
C LEU A 17 1.10 -18.02 -1.83
N VAL A 18 0.46 -17.04 -2.47
CA VAL A 18 0.90 -15.64 -2.45
C VAL A 18 -0.01 -14.81 -1.54
N MET A 19 0.57 -14.25 -0.49
CA MET A 19 -0.09 -13.24 0.34
C MET A 19 0.17 -11.84 -0.23
N LEU A 20 -0.79 -11.31 -0.98
CA LEU A 20 -0.65 -10.05 -1.71
C LEU A 20 -1.31 -8.89 -0.96
N ASP A 21 -0.51 -7.87 -0.63
CA ASP A 21 -1.01 -6.62 -0.08
C ASP A 21 -1.62 -5.72 -1.18
N LEU A 22 -2.93 -5.48 -1.09
CA LEU A 22 -3.59 -4.39 -1.82
C LEU A 22 -3.89 -3.27 -0.82
N LYS A 23 -3.18 -2.15 -0.93
CA LYS A 23 -3.22 -1.12 0.12
C LYS A 23 -4.28 -0.04 -0.11
N GLN A 24 -4.59 0.24 -1.38
CA GLN A 24 -5.56 1.26 -1.79
C GLN A 24 -5.85 1.12 -3.29
N MET A 25 -7.13 1.19 -3.70
CA MET A 25 -7.56 1.12 -5.11
C MET A 25 -7.55 2.48 -5.81
N ASN A 26 -7.77 3.56 -5.07
CA ASN A 26 -7.57 4.92 -5.51
C ASN A 26 -6.07 5.21 -5.56
N ASP A 27 -5.55 5.40 -6.76
CA ASP A 27 -4.11 5.59 -6.96
C ASP A 27 -3.59 6.88 -6.31
N GLU A 28 -4.39 7.95 -6.27
CA GLU A 28 -4.01 9.19 -5.59
C GLU A 28 -3.88 9.00 -4.09
N ILE A 29 -4.81 8.28 -3.46
CA ILE A 29 -4.72 7.94 -2.04
C ILE A 29 -3.54 6.99 -1.79
N HIS A 30 -3.34 6.00 -2.67
CA HIS A 30 -2.21 5.08 -2.59
C HIS A 30 -0.86 5.80 -2.67
N GLN A 31 -0.70 6.75 -3.60
CA GLN A 31 0.51 7.56 -3.72
C GLN A 31 0.78 8.38 -2.46
N ASN A 32 -0.27 8.96 -1.85
CA ASN A 32 -0.13 9.70 -0.59
C ASN A 32 0.19 8.78 0.60
N LEU A 33 -0.38 7.57 0.65
CA LEU A 33 -0.21 6.62 1.76
C LEU A 33 1.13 5.86 1.69
N VAL A 34 1.49 5.40 0.49
CA VAL A 34 2.61 4.45 0.24
C VAL A 34 3.80 5.14 -0.42
N GLY A 35 3.59 6.29 -1.06
CA GLY A 35 4.63 7.05 -1.78
C GLY A 35 4.81 6.68 -3.25
N VAL A 36 4.02 5.74 -3.78
CA VAL A 36 4.10 5.25 -5.17
C VAL A 36 2.72 4.87 -5.71
N SER A 37 2.59 4.77 -7.04
CA SER A 37 1.35 4.29 -7.69
C SER A 37 1.09 2.80 -7.44
N ASN A 38 -0.19 2.43 -7.32
CA ASN A 38 -0.66 1.05 -7.17
C ASN A 38 -0.67 0.25 -8.47
N HIS A 39 -0.49 0.88 -9.64
CA HIS A 39 -0.66 0.22 -10.94
C HIS A 39 0.17 -1.04 -11.08
N ARG A 40 1.43 -1.02 -10.60
CA ARG A 40 2.33 -2.19 -10.65
C ARG A 40 1.79 -3.36 -9.83
N THR A 41 1.21 -3.07 -8.67
CA THR A 41 0.63 -4.09 -7.79
C THR A 41 -0.64 -4.67 -8.41
N LEU A 42 -1.47 -3.84 -9.03
CA LEU A 42 -2.69 -4.29 -9.71
C LEU A 42 -2.38 -5.11 -10.99
N GLU A 43 -1.37 -4.71 -11.75
CA GLU A 43 -0.85 -5.51 -12.86
C GLU A 43 -0.33 -6.87 -12.38
N PHE A 44 0.31 -6.92 -11.20
CA PHE A 44 0.77 -8.18 -10.63
C PHE A 44 -0.37 -9.06 -10.10
N ALA A 45 -1.40 -8.48 -9.48
CA ALA A 45 -2.59 -9.23 -9.09
C ALA A 45 -3.27 -9.89 -10.31
N ARG A 46 -3.40 -9.15 -11.42
CA ARG A 46 -3.92 -9.71 -12.69
C ARG A 46 -3.01 -10.80 -13.25
N TYR A 47 -1.70 -10.63 -13.12
CA TYR A 47 -0.72 -11.63 -13.55
C TYR A 47 -0.89 -12.96 -12.81
N LEU A 48 -0.99 -12.90 -11.47
CA LEU A 48 -1.26 -14.07 -10.63
C LEU A 48 -2.58 -14.73 -11.00
N SER A 49 -3.61 -13.93 -11.27
CA SER A 49 -4.92 -14.42 -11.69
C SER A 49 -4.88 -15.16 -13.02
N ASN A 50 -4.20 -14.61 -14.03
CA ASN A 50 -4.05 -15.25 -15.34
C ASN A 50 -3.28 -16.58 -15.27
N LYS A 51 -2.37 -16.73 -14.31
CA LYS A 51 -1.62 -17.97 -14.06
C LYS A 51 -2.31 -18.90 -13.07
N ASN A 52 -3.49 -18.52 -12.57
CA ASN A 52 -4.25 -19.27 -11.56
C ASN A 52 -3.43 -19.64 -10.31
N ILE A 53 -2.59 -18.71 -9.85
CA ILE A 53 -1.81 -18.88 -8.61
C ILE A 53 -2.69 -18.56 -7.40
N ASN A 54 -2.71 -19.42 -6.37
CA ASN A 54 -3.50 -19.19 -5.17
C ASN A 54 -3.07 -17.92 -4.44
N VAL A 55 -4.04 -17.05 -4.14
CA VAL A 55 -3.79 -15.73 -3.55
C VAL A 55 -4.67 -15.50 -2.32
N TRP A 56 -4.04 -14.99 -1.27
CA TRP A 56 -4.73 -14.28 -0.19
C TRP A 56 -4.48 -12.79 -0.32
N ILE A 57 -5.55 -12.01 -0.46
CA ILE A 57 -5.46 -10.56 -0.47
C ILE A 57 -5.44 -10.07 0.97
N ARG A 58 -4.47 -9.22 1.29
CA ARG A 58 -4.38 -8.54 2.58
C ARG A 58 -4.71 -7.07 2.38
N TYR A 59 -5.66 -6.59 3.16
CA TYR A 59 -6.12 -5.20 3.10
C TYR A 59 -6.05 -4.58 4.50
N VAL A 60 -5.13 -3.63 4.67
CA VAL A 60 -4.97 -2.93 5.96
C VAL A 60 -5.97 -1.78 6.01
N VAL A 61 -6.86 -1.80 6.99
CA VAL A 61 -7.87 -0.76 7.23
C VAL A 61 -7.25 0.31 8.14
N VAL A 62 -6.97 1.47 7.55
CA VAL A 62 -6.32 2.61 8.20
C VAL A 62 -7.31 3.78 8.20
N PRO A 63 -7.67 4.33 9.38
CA PRO A 63 -8.64 5.42 9.48
C PRO A 63 -8.32 6.65 8.61
N GLY A 64 -9.28 7.10 7.82
CA GLY A 64 -9.17 8.21 6.86
C GLY A 64 -8.38 7.90 5.58
N TRP A 65 -7.94 6.65 5.37
CA TRP A 65 -7.12 6.25 4.21
C TRP A 65 -7.69 5.05 3.43
N SER A 66 -8.19 4.04 4.13
CA SER A 66 -8.69 2.78 3.54
C SER A 66 -9.88 2.21 4.30
N ASP A 67 -10.52 3.03 5.14
CA ASP A 67 -11.73 2.70 5.92
C ASP A 67 -13.02 3.19 5.26
N ASP A 68 -12.94 3.85 4.10
CA ASP A 68 -14.10 4.32 3.35
C ASP A 68 -14.75 3.22 2.50
N ASP A 69 -16.07 3.31 2.37
CA ASP A 69 -16.88 2.33 1.62
C ASP A 69 -16.50 2.26 0.14
N ASP A 70 -16.15 3.38 -0.51
CA ASP A 70 -15.74 3.40 -1.92
C ASP A 70 -14.51 2.51 -2.15
N SER A 71 -13.50 2.64 -1.29
CA SER A 71 -12.29 1.84 -1.37
C SER A 71 -12.56 0.36 -1.15
N ALA A 72 -13.46 0.02 -0.22
CA ALA A 72 -13.91 -1.36 0.01
C ALA A 72 -14.67 -1.93 -1.21
N HIS A 73 -15.60 -1.15 -1.78
CA HIS A 73 -16.35 -1.54 -2.99
C HIS A 73 -15.41 -1.78 -4.17
N ARG A 74 -14.46 -0.86 -4.41
CA ARG A 74 -13.51 -0.98 -5.52
C ARG A 74 -12.56 -2.16 -5.34
N LEU A 75 -12.19 -2.51 -4.11
CA LEU A 75 -11.44 -3.72 -3.82
C LEU A 75 -12.25 -4.98 -4.18
N GLY A 76 -13.52 -5.01 -3.74
CA GLY A 76 -14.44 -6.10 -4.05
C GLY A 76 -14.69 -6.24 -5.56
N GLU A 77 -14.88 -5.13 -6.27
CA GLU A 77 -15.04 -5.13 -7.74
C GLU A 77 -13.79 -5.62 -8.46
N PHE A 78 -12.61 -5.16 -8.04
CA PHE A 78 -11.35 -5.57 -8.64
C PHE A 78 -11.06 -7.07 -8.48
N THR A 79 -11.41 -7.62 -7.31
CA THR A 79 -11.14 -9.03 -6.97
C THR A 79 -12.26 -9.99 -7.38
N ARG A 80 -13.46 -9.47 -7.73
CA ARG A 80 -14.66 -10.27 -8.03
C ARG A 80 -14.42 -11.38 -9.06
N ASP A 81 -13.74 -11.05 -10.14
CA ASP A 81 -13.55 -11.95 -11.27
C ASP A 81 -12.23 -12.75 -11.18
N MET A 82 -11.47 -12.55 -10.09
CA MET A 82 -10.21 -13.27 -9.85
C MET A 82 -10.48 -14.60 -9.16
N GLY A 83 -10.73 -15.65 -9.95
CA GLY A 83 -11.08 -16.99 -9.44
C GLY A 83 -9.99 -17.68 -8.59
N ASN A 84 -8.79 -17.12 -8.53
CA ASN A 84 -7.65 -17.59 -7.77
C ASN A 84 -7.51 -16.93 -6.37
N VAL A 85 -8.38 -15.97 -6.03
CA VAL A 85 -8.41 -15.33 -4.71
C VAL A 85 -9.23 -16.18 -3.75
N GLU A 86 -8.56 -16.82 -2.79
CA GLU A 86 -9.22 -17.71 -1.81
C GLU A 86 -9.81 -16.95 -0.61
N LYS A 87 -9.16 -15.85 -0.22
CA LYS A 87 -9.49 -15.10 0.99
C LYS A 87 -9.09 -13.63 0.84
N ILE A 88 -9.92 -12.74 1.38
CA ILE A 88 -9.55 -11.35 1.69
C ILE A 88 -9.45 -11.22 3.21
N GLU A 89 -8.27 -10.83 3.69
CA GLU A 89 -7.98 -10.60 5.10
C GLU A 89 -7.95 -9.10 5.39
N LEU A 90 -8.93 -8.64 6.19
CA LEU A 90 -8.99 -7.28 6.68
C LEU A 90 -8.16 -7.15 7.96
N LEU A 91 -7.17 -6.26 7.93
CA LEU A 91 -6.24 -6.05 9.04
C LEU A 91 -6.44 -4.64 9.62
N PRO A 92 -6.95 -4.49 10.85
CA PRO A 92 -7.05 -3.17 11.48
C PRO A 92 -5.66 -2.60 11.73
N TYR A 93 -5.49 -1.30 11.47
CA TYR A 93 -4.23 -0.61 11.73
C TYR A 93 -3.89 -0.57 13.23
N HIS A 94 -2.60 -0.76 13.53
CA HIS A 94 -2.04 -0.64 14.87
C HIS A 94 -0.75 0.19 14.82
N GLU A 95 -0.48 1.01 15.85
CA GLU A 95 0.76 1.84 15.93
C GLU A 95 2.04 1.03 16.27
N LEU A 96 2.02 -0.27 16.06
CA LEU A 96 3.17 -1.13 16.31
C LEU A 96 4.32 -0.74 15.36
N GLY A 97 5.52 -0.60 15.94
CA GLY A 97 6.71 -0.18 15.19
C GLY A 97 6.98 1.32 15.20
N LYS A 98 6.11 2.15 15.80
CA LYS A 98 6.36 3.60 16.00
C LYS A 98 7.73 3.89 16.61
N HIS A 99 8.15 3.07 17.58
CA HIS A 99 9.46 3.16 18.22
C HIS A 99 10.62 3.06 17.22
N LYS A 100 10.50 2.25 16.15
CA LYS A 100 11.56 2.10 15.14
C LYS A 100 11.81 3.42 14.41
N TRP A 101 10.77 4.19 14.14
CA TRP A 101 10.88 5.51 13.50
C TRP A 101 11.55 6.52 14.42
N VAL A 102 11.11 6.56 15.69
CA VAL A 102 11.68 7.45 16.71
C VAL A 102 13.18 7.17 16.91
N CYS A 103 13.59 5.91 16.97
CA CYS A 103 15.01 5.54 17.07
C CYS A 103 15.86 6.01 15.88
N HIS A 104 15.26 6.20 14.71
CA HIS A 104 15.95 6.73 13.52
C HIS A 104 15.73 8.25 13.34
N GLY A 105 15.27 8.95 14.39
CA GLY A 105 15.04 10.40 14.38
C GLY A 105 13.90 10.83 13.46
N ARG A 106 13.01 9.92 13.06
CA ARG A 106 11.91 10.21 12.12
C ARG A 106 10.59 10.35 12.86
N ARG A 107 9.78 11.32 12.43
CA ARG A 107 8.40 11.49 12.91
C ARG A 107 7.49 10.49 12.21
N VAL A 108 6.60 9.86 12.98
CA VAL A 108 5.54 9.01 12.43
C VAL A 108 4.38 9.88 12.01
N GLN A 109 3.98 9.79 10.75
CA GLN A 109 2.65 10.22 10.34
C GLN A 109 1.69 9.13 10.83
N ALA A 110 1.03 9.38 11.97
CA ALA A 110 0.06 8.44 12.52
C ALA A 110 -1.05 8.20 11.48
N GLY A 111 -1.70 7.04 11.54
CA GLY A 111 -2.65 6.51 10.54
C GLY A 111 -3.95 7.30 10.36
N ARG A 112 -3.88 8.62 10.32
CA ARG A 112 -4.94 9.54 9.89
C ARG A 112 -4.41 10.34 8.71
N ARG A 113 -5.23 10.46 7.67
CA ARG A 113 -4.86 11.26 6.50
C ARG A 113 -4.73 12.73 6.91
N PRO A 114 -3.59 13.39 6.63
CA PRO A 114 -3.45 14.80 6.95
C PRO A 114 -4.51 15.58 6.20
N SER A 115 -5.17 16.49 6.90
CA SER A 115 -6.11 17.43 6.31
C SER A 115 -5.41 18.26 5.22
N ALA A 116 -6.18 18.84 4.30
CA ALA A 116 -5.63 19.65 3.23
C ALA A 116 -4.71 20.79 3.75
N GLN A 117 -4.98 21.32 4.95
CA GLN A 117 -4.20 22.36 5.60
C GLN A 117 -2.84 21.86 6.14
N GLU A 118 -2.77 20.63 6.65
CA GLU A 118 -1.56 20.05 7.23
C GLU A 118 -0.53 19.65 6.15
N ARG A 119 -0.97 19.44 4.90
CA ARG A 119 -0.09 19.09 3.77
C ARG A 119 0.80 20.25 3.31
N ASP A 120 0.38 21.49 3.52
CA ASP A 120 1.10 22.69 3.04
C ASP A 120 2.21 23.16 4.01
N HIS A 121 2.17 22.71 5.26
CA HIS A 121 3.09 23.14 6.32
C HIS A 121 4.37 22.28 6.39
N GLY A 122 4.47 21.19 5.63
CA GLY A 122 5.61 20.26 5.65
C GLY A 122 6.83 20.68 4.81
N THR A 123 6.73 21.76 4.03
CA THR A 123 7.74 22.14 3.02
C THR A 123 8.50 23.44 3.35
N ARG A 124 8.37 23.99 4.57
CA ARG A 124 9.02 25.24 4.97
C ARG A 124 9.78 25.15 6.30
N GLU A 125 10.74 24.24 6.39
CA GLU A 125 11.90 24.45 7.29
C GLU A 125 13.18 24.21 6.51
N GLY A 126 13.44 25.12 5.56
CA GLY A 126 14.76 25.31 4.97
C GLY A 126 15.61 26.19 5.88
N HIS A 127 16.81 25.71 6.20
CA HIS A 127 18.05 26.47 6.42
C HIS A 127 17.90 27.89 6.98
N SER A 128 18.13 28.05 8.29
CA SER A 128 18.71 29.28 8.83
C SER A 128 19.49 28.98 10.11
N GLY A 129 20.77 28.62 9.93
CA GLY A 129 21.77 28.51 10.98
C GLY A 129 22.74 29.69 10.89
N THR A 130 22.31 30.81 11.45
CA THR A 130 23.08 31.98 11.96
C THR A 130 24.60 31.95 11.82
N VAL A 131 25.15 32.89 11.04
CA VAL A 131 26.52 33.42 11.19
C VAL A 131 26.56 34.21 12.51
N ARG A 132 27.46 33.83 13.43
CA ARG A 132 27.86 34.69 14.54
C ARG A 132 29.28 35.21 14.32
N SER A 133 29.40 36.49 14.67
CA SER A 133 30.50 37.44 14.54
C SER A 133 31.78 37.03 15.26
#